data_AF-A0A160TZE3-F1
#
_entry.id   AF-A0A160TZE3-F1
#
_cell.length_a   1.000
_cell.length_b   1.000
_cell.length_c   1.000
_cell.angle_alpha   90.00
_cell.angle_beta   90.00
_cell.angle_gamma   90.00
#
_symmetry.space_group_name_H-M   'P 1'
#
loop_
_entity.id
_entity.type
_entity.pdbx_description
1 polymer ?
#
loop_
_entity_poly.entity_id
_entity_poly.type
_entity_poly.pdbx_seq_one_letter_code
_entity_poly.pdbx_strand_id
1 'polypeptide(L)'
;MDLEKKVLELEESIAGLTQQLHSVENEATLNVPDEITEKIREGENPVRVVRQYRLMTQKDLSDVCGIRPNHISAIERGMSYGLKTAKRLADALDVPVDLLT
;
A
#
# COMPACT_ATOMS: atom_id res chain seq x y z
N MET A 1 -31.68 12.75 -32.79
CA MET A 1 -31.38 11.32 -32.57
C MET A 1 -29.88 11.00 -32.58
N ASP A 2 -29.01 11.77 -33.22
CA ASP A 2 -27.56 11.48 -33.19
C ASP A 2 -26.84 12.01 -31.92
N LEU A 3 -27.48 12.94 -31.20
CA LEU A 3 -26.90 13.58 -30.02
C LEU A 3 -26.96 12.67 -28.78
N GLU A 4 -28.09 12.00 -28.55
CA GLU A 4 -28.26 11.06 -27.43
C GLU A 4 -27.28 9.89 -27.51
N LYS A 5 -27.05 9.37 -28.73
CA LYS A 5 -26.09 8.28 -28.95
C LYS A 5 -24.66 8.72 -28.64
N LYS A 6 -24.28 9.94 -29.04
CA LYS A 6 -22.95 10.51 -28.74
C LYS A 6 -22.77 10.79 -27.25
N VAL A 7 -23.81 11.25 -26.56
CA VAL A 7 -23.78 11.42 -25.10
C VAL A 7 -23.55 10.07 -24.41
N LEU A 8 -24.26 9.03 -24.84
CA LEU A 8 -24.08 7.66 -24.32
C LEU A 8 -22.65 7.12 -24.53
N GLU A 9 -22.10 7.26 -25.74
CA GLU A 9 -20.71 6.85 -26.03
C GLU A 9 -19.68 7.64 -25.20
N LEU A 10 -19.94 8.93 -24.95
CA LEU A 10 -19.09 9.76 -24.10
C LEU A 10 -19.18 9.34 -22.62
N GLU A 11 -20.36 9.03 -22.13
CA GLU A 11 -20.56 8.54 -20.75
C GLU A 11 -19.83 7.22 -20.50
N GLU A 12 -19.90 6.27 -21.44
CA GLU A 12 -19.14 5.02 -21.37
C GLU A 12 -17.63 5.27 -21.39
N SER A 13 -17.17 6.18 -22.26
CA SER A 13 -15.75 6.54 -22.35
C SER A 13 -15.23 7.21 -21.06
N ILE A 14 -16.03 8.11 -20.46
CA ILE A 14 -15.71 8.78 -19.20
C ILE A 14 -15.66 7.77 -18.05
N ALA A 15 -16.60 6.83 -18.00
CA ALA A 15 -16.61 5.78 -16.98
C ALA A 15 -15.33 4.92 -17.06
N GLY A 16 -14.96 4.48 -18.27
CA GLY A 16 -13.72 3.73 -18.50
C GLY A 16 -12.46 4.52 -18.10
N LEU A 17 -12.40 5.80 -18.46
CA LEU A 17 -11.26 6.67 -18.13
C LEU A 17 -11.15 6.92 -16.63
N THR A 18 -12.28 7.12 -15.95
CA THR A 18 -12.34 7.29 -14.49
C THR A 18 -11.81 6.04 -13.78
N GLN A 19 -12.18 4.86 -14.27
CA GLN A 19 -11.69 3.59 -13.73
C GLN A 19 -10.17 3.43 -13.91
N GLN A 20 -9.64 3.79 -15.09
CA GLN A 20 -8.20 3.78 -15.36
C GLN A 20 -7.42 4.81 -14.53
N LEU A 21 -7.98 5.99 -14.30
CA LEU A 21 -7.36 7.01 -13.46
C LEU A 21 -7.22 6.51 -12.01
N HIS A 22 -8.28 5.94 -11.44
CA HIS A 22 -8.23 5.41 -10.08
C HIS A 22 -7.24 4.24 -9.91
N SER A 23 -7.08 3.37 -10.92
CA SER A 23 -6.07 2.29 -10.82
C SER A 23 -4.65 2.85 -10.83
N VAL A 24 -4.36 3.83 -11.68
CA VAL A 24 -3.04 4.48 -11.76
C VAL A 24 -2.73 5.27 -10.49
N GLU A 25 -3.69 6.00 -9.93
CA GLU A 25 -3.50 6.70 -8.65
C GLU A 25 -3.23 5.72 -7.50
N ASN A 26 -3.91 4.58 -7.46
CA ASN A 26 -3.67 3.56 -6.45
C ASN A 26 -2.29 2.90 -6.60
N GLU A 27 -1.88 2.55 -7.82
CA GLU A 27 -0.54 2.00 -8.09
C GLU A 27 0.57 2.99 -7.74
N ALA A 28 0.39 4.26 -8.11
CA ALA A 28 1.33 5.33 -7.78
C ALA A 28 1.41 5.62 -6.27
N THR A 29 0.31 5.42 -5.54
CA THR A 29 0.28 5.64 -4.09
C THR A 29 0.80 4.45 -3.29
N LEU A 30 0.70 3.21 -3.78
CA LEU A 30 1.21 2.02 -3.08
C LEU A 30 2.74 1.99 -3.01
N ASN A 31 3.43 2.55 -4.01
CA ASN A 31 4.90 2.64 -4.11
C ASN A 31 5.64 1.29 -3.94
N VAL A 32 4.95 0.18 -4.21
CA VAL A 32 5.49 -1.19 -4.22
C VAL A 32 4.97 -1.94 -5.46
N PRO A 33 5.73 -2.91 -6.02
CA PRO A 33 5.27 -3.71 -7.15
C PRO A 33 4.07 -4.59 -6.83
N ASP A 34 3.31 -4.97 -7.86
CA ASP A 34 2.14 -5.85 -7.73
C ASP A 34 2.45 -7.16 -7.00
N GLU A 35 3.62 -7.76 -7.24
CA GLU A 35 4.05 -8.98 -6.54
C GLU A 35 4.07 -8.84 -5.02
N ILE A 36 4.38 -7.64 -4.50
CA ILE A 36 4.37 -7.34 -3.06
C ILE A 36 2.93 -7.20 -2.57
N THR A 37 2.08 -6.52 -3.34
CA THR A 37 0.66 -6.36 -3.05
C THR A 37 -0.07 -7.70 -3.02
N GLU A 38 0.25 -8.62 -3.95
CA GLU A 38 -0.34 -9.97 -3.97
C GLU A 38 0.07 -10.78 -2.73
N LYS A 39 1.33 -10.75 -2.30
CA LYS A 39 1.76 -11.43 -1.06
C LYS A 39 0.98 -10.94 0.16
N ILE A 40 0.74 -9.63 0.24
CA ILE A 40 -0.07 -9.05 1.31
C ILE A 40 -1.52 -9.56 1.22
N ARG A 41 -2.08 -9.62 0.02
CA ARG A 41 -3.43 -10.17 -0.23
C ARG A 41 -3.53 -11.66 0.12
N GLU A 42 -2.46 -12.42 -0.06
CA GLU A 42 -2.34 -13.82 0.36
C GLU A 42 -2.19 -14.01 1.88
N GLY A 43 -2.10 -12.92 2.64
CA GLY A 43 -2.08 -12.91 4.10
C GLY A 43 -0.69 -12.82 4.72
N GLU A 44 0.36 -12.54 3.93
CA GLU A 44 1.65 -12.18 4.51
C GLU A 44 1.57 -10.84 5.23
N ASN A 45 2.32 -10.71 6.34
CA ASN A 45 2.33 -9.48 7.12
C ASN A 45 2.92 -8.31 6.29
N PRO A 46 2.18 -7.21 6.08
CA PRO A 46 2.59 -6.15 5.16
C PRO A 46 3.88 -5.46 5.59
N VAL A 47 4.07 -5.23 6.89
CA VAL A 47 5.31 -4.65 7.43
C VAL A 47 6.51 -5.54 7.09
N ARG A 48 6.38 -6.86 7.24
CA ARG A 48 7.45 -7.82 6.93
C ARG A 48 7.79 -7.83 5.44
N VAL A 49 6.77 -7.97 4.59
CA VAL A 49 6.97 -8.13 3.14
C VAL A 49 7.60 -6.87 2.55
N VAL A 50 7.06 -5.70 2.88
CA VAL A 50 7.60 -4.42 2.37
C VAL A 50 9.02 -4.20 2.89
N ARG A 51 9.29 -4.46 4.18
CA ARG A 51 10.66 -4.35 4.72
C ARG A 51 11.66 -5.24 3.98
N GLN A 52 11.29 -6.49 3.72
CA GLN A 52 12.15 -7.43 2.99
C GLN A 52 12.37 -6.99 1.53
N TYR A 53 11.33 -6.47 0.88
CA TYR A 53 11.44 -5.89 -0.45
C TYR A 53 12.40 -4.70 -0.50
N ARG A 54 12.41 -3.86 0.54
CA ARG A 54 13.38 -2.75 0.72
C ARG A 54 14.76 -3.21 1.19
N LEU A 55 15.01 -4.53 1.32
CA LEU A 55 16.27 -5.11 1.79
C LEU A 55 16.70 -4.65 3.19
N MET A 56 15.74 -4.29 4.03
CA MET A 56 15.99 -3.82 5.39
C MET A 56 15.93 -4.98 6.38
N THR A 57 16.81 -5.01 7.38
CA THR A 57 16.65 -5.84 8.58
C THR A 57 15.63 -5.21 9.54
N GLN A 58 15.16 -5.96 10.54
CA GLN A 58 14.32 -5.38 11.62
C GLN A 58 15.06 -4.28 12.39
N LYS A 59 16.39 -4.38 12.46
CA LYS A 59 17.24 -3.35 13.07
C LYS A 59 17.26 -2.09 12.20
N ASP A 60 17.44 -2.23 10.89
CA ASP A 60 17.46 -1.08 9.97
C ASP A 60 16.12 -0.34 10.02
N LEU A 61 15.00 -1.07 10.00
CA LEU A 61 13.67 -0.46 10.14
C LEU A 61 13.51 0.24 11.50
N SER A 62 13.97 -0.38 12.58
CA SER A 62 14.01 0.22 13.92
C SER A 62 14.77 1.55 13.92
N ASP A 63 15.95 1.57 13.30
CA ASP A 63 16.82 2.75 13.28
C ASP A 63 16.17 3.92 12.52
N VAL A 64 15.38 3.63 11.48
CA VAL A 64 14.64 4.65 10.71
C VAL A 64 13.38 5.12 11.44
N CYS A 65 12.50 4.21 11.88
CA CYS A 65 11.20 4.59 12.44
C CYS A 65 11.25 4.91 13.95
N GLY A 66 12.32 4.54 14.65
CA GLY A 66 12.50 4.66 16.10
C GLY A 66 11.64 3.70 16.94
N ILE A 67 11.16 2.60 16.36
CA ILE A 67 10.42 1.53 17.05
C ILE A 67 11.41 0.44 17.41
N ARG A 68 11.40 -0.05 18.65
CA ARG A 68 12.36 -1.07 19.10
C ARG A 68 12.28 -2.34 18.23
N PRO A 69 13.41 -3.00 17.90
CA PRO A 69 13.41 -4.18 17.02
C PRO A 69 12.53 -5.33 17.51
N ASN A 70 12.42 -5.52 18.83
CA ASN A 70 11.55 -6.54 19.42
C ASN A 70 10.06 -6.26 19.19
N HIS A 71 9.67 -4.99 19.12
CA HIS A 71 8.30 -4.59 18.82
C HIS A 71 8.00 -4.79 17.33
N ILE A 72 8.94 -4.45 16.44
CA ILE A 72 8.84 -4.77 15.00
C ILE A 72 8.69 -6.28 14.80
N SER A 73 9.53 -7.09 15.45
CA SER A 73 9.42 -8.56 15.41
C SER A 73 8.05 -9.07 15.88
N ALA A 74 7.46 -8.44 16.90
CA ALA A 74 6.14 -8.82 17.37
C ALA A 74 5.04 -8.44 16.37
N ILE A 75 5.14 -7.26 15.77
CA ILE A 75 4.23 -6.78 14.71
C ILE A 75 4.26 -7.74 13.51
N GLU A 76 5.46 -8.14 13.06
CA GLU A 76 5.63 -9.10 11.95
C GLU A 76 5.07 -10.49 12.25
N ARG A 77 4.84 -10.81 13.53
CA ARG A 77 4.19 -12.05 14.00
C ARG A 77 2.70 -11.88 14.28
N GLY A 78 2.11 -10.72 13.97
CA GLY A 78 0.68 -10.46 14.12
C GLY A 78 0.27 -9.68 15.38
N MET A 79 1.22 -9.08 16.12
CA MET A 79 0.86 -8.14 17.18
C MET A 79 0.18 -6.91 16.58
N SER A 80 -0.99 -6.55 17.09
CA SER A 80 -1.69 -5.33 16.70
C SER A 80 -0.96 -4.08 17.19
N TYR A 81 -1.11 -2.98 16.47
CA TYR A 81 -0.50 -1.70 16.79
C TYR A 81 -1.45 -0.55 16.44
N GLY A 82 -1.30 0.58 17.15
CA GLY A 82 -2.12 1.76 16.90
C GLY A 82 -1.65 2.59 15.70
N LEU A 83 -2.50 3.53 15.29
CA LEU A 83 -2.26 4.43 14.15
C LEU A 83 -0.94 5.21 14.22
N LYS A 84 -0.49 5.60 15.42
CA LYS A 84 0.80 6.28 15.60
C LYS A 84 1.98 5.40 15.16
N THR A 85 1.92 4.10 15.45
CA THR A 85 2.92 3.12 15.02
C THR A 85 2.81 2.87 13.52
N ALA A 86 1.57 2.74 13.01
CA ALA A 86 1.31 2.56 11.59
C ALA A 86 1.93 3.68 10.75
N LYS A 87 1.71 4.96 11.13
CA LYS A 87 2.30 6.13 10.46
C LYS A 87 3.83 6.07 10.42
N ARG A 88 4.47 5.80 11.56
CA ARG A 88 5.94 5.71 11.64
C ARG A 88 6.52 4.59 10.79
N LEU A 89 5.81 3.46 10.68
CA LEU A 89 6.22 2.33 9.84
C LEU A 89 6.03 2.67 8.37
N ALA A 90 4.89 3.25 8.01
CA ALA A 90 4.55 3.66 6.65
C ALA A 90 5.57 4.69 6.11
N ASP A 91 5.86 5.73 6.89
CA ASP A 91 6.87 6.74 6.56
C ASP A 91 8.26 6.12 6.35
N ALA A 92 8.64 5.14 7.18
CA ALA A 92 9.95 4.50 7.10
C ALA A 92 10.07 3.46 5.96
N LEU A 93 8.95 2.88 5.53
CA LEU A 93 8.88 1.89 4.45
C LEU A 93 8.54 2.52 3.10
N ASP A 94 8.22 3.82 3.09
CA ASP A 94 7.83 4.61 1.94
C ASP A 94 6.59 4.02 1.24
N VAL A 95 5.52 3.84 2.02
CA VAL A 95 4.23 3.27 1.59
C VAL A 95 3.08 4.02 2.27
N PRO A 96 1.84 3.96 1.74
CA PRO A 96 0.71 4.59 2.38
C PRO A 96 0.33 3.82 3.66
N VAL A 97 -0.21 4.53 4.64
CA VAL A 97 -0.59 3.94 5.93
C VAL A 97 -1.59 2.80 5.75
N ASP A 98 -2.52 2.96 4.81
CA ASP A 98 -3.58 2.00 4.52
C ASP A 98 -3.05 0.65 4.00
N LEU A 99 -1.82 0.60 3.47
CA LEU A 99 -1.18 -0.66 3.11
C LEU A 99 -0.81 -1.50 4.34
N LEU A 100 -0.65 -0.86 5.50
CA LEU A 100 -0.20 -1.49 6.74
C LEU A 100 -1.34 -1.73 7.75
N THR A 101 -2.59 -1.36 7.45
CA THR A 101 -3.70 -1.40 8.43
C THR A 101 -4.93 -2.12 7.93
#